data_AF-A0A3B0AFU7-F1
#
_entry.id   AF-A0A3B0AFU7-F1
#
_cell.length_a   1.000
_cell.length_b   1.000
_cell.length_c   1.000
_cell.angle_alpha   90.00
_cell.angle_beta   90.00
_cell.angle_gamma   90.00
#
_symmetry.space_group_name_H-M   'P 1'
#
loop_
_entity.id
_entity.type
_entity.pdbx_description
1 polymer ?
#
loop_
_entity_poly.entity_id
_entity_poly.type
_entity_poly.pdbx_seq_one_letter_code
_entity_poly.pdbx_strand_id
1 'polypeptide(L)'
;MTDKTNKNREPAHETGPGNRVDNPAEAAISRRSLLRTLGIGGAVLAGTAALGADLAYAGSSLSGADLSGDAALQVANVAELMALPADSLKDGLHVYVGGYNAIGDGGGKLVRWVANSSKADNGGTVHNPAAGKEARWAISGSSPDMRYIDGGYKGRFEVLHNGVADFRWFGVFGPAQEPDAALDAMVNDETIHRIEAHSDLNFKKRHVYHRSNIEIDFLHHTVTTEGIELNTIDNPFGAVLFFQGTQTGVTQTVTLAANVEEYSDIYEVADSSVFEVGSWWHAQVKNNAGGSAQRELDYLVKVTEVFDATRVRLNYKSGWQLAAGRQITYKKINPAIGCVVKNMNFVGVPVPPNGTSQRPTPDWDMLGSNPVAYEYAVECDAIGIKATKVFWPVVMRRYNSHYITERCQLMNPEERDWGGTGYLTQQINVLYGHIKDCNTSNARHLNDFTCAAYCLVE
;
A
#
# COMPACT_ATOMS: atom_id res chain seq x y z
N MET A 1 -6.57 21.31 62.90
CA MET A 1 -7.61 22.36 63.05
C MET A 1 -8.10 22.69 61.65
N THR A 2 -9.09 21.92 61.17
CA THR A 2 -10.52 22.31 60.97
C THR A 2 -10.69 23.25 59.78
N ASP A 3 -11.55 23.04 58.79
CA ASP A 3 -12.46 21.94 58.40
C ASP A 3 -12.95 22.22 56.95
N LYS A 4 -13.45 21.17 56.30
CA LYS A 4 -14.34 20.96 55.11
C LYS A 4 -15.18 22.17 54.59
N THR A 5 -15.75 22.29 53.36
CA THR A 5 -16.00 21.46 52.16
C THR A 5 -16.78 22.29 51.09
N ASN A 6 -16.66 21.89 49.81
CA ASN A 6 -17.70 21.73 48.76
C ASN A 6 -18.19 22.85 47.78
N LYS A 7 -18.18 22.41 46.49
CA LYS A 7 -19.19 22.46 45.41
C LYS A 7 -19.23 23.61 44.38
N ASN A 8 -18.80 23.25 43.16
CA ASN A 8 -19.52 23.30 41.86
C ASN A 8 -20.59 24.40 41.62
N ARG A 9 -20.35 25.27 40.63
CA ARG A 9 -20.99 25.31 39.28
C ARG A 9 -20.82 26.70 38.65
N GLU A 10 -20.37 26.70 37.40
CA GLU A 10 -20.51 27.75 36.38
C GLU A 10 -22.01 28.10 36.13
N PRO A 11 -22.38 29.26 35.51
CA PRO A 11 -22.01 29.51 34.10
C PRO A 11 -21.94 30.96 33.58
N ALA A 12 -21.50 31.02 32.32
CA ALA A 12 -21.88 31.93 31.23
C ALA A 12 -21.35 33.38 31.23
N HIS A 13 -20.51 33.67 30.24
CA HIS A 13 -20.30 35.02 29.74
C HIS A 13 -20.65 35.06 28.25
N GLU A 14 -21.67 35.87 27.94
CA GLU A 14 -22.06 36.28 26.59
C GLU A 14 -20.95 37.12 25.95
N THR A 15 -20.71 36.92 24.65
CA THR A 15 -20.03 37.89 23.78
C THR A 15 -20.87 38.12 22.53
N GLY A 16 -21.17 39.40 22.28
CA GLY A 16 -21.94 39.90 21.15
C GLY A 16 -21.17 39.89 19.81
N PRO A 17 -21.84 40.33 18.73
CA PRO A 17 -21.51 39.93 17.37
C PRO A 17 -20.47 40.86 16.72
N GLY A 18 -19.46 40.25 16.10
CA GLY A 18 -18.46 40.93 15.28
C GLY A 18 -18.44 40.35 13.86
N ASN A 19 -18.76 41.21 12.89
CA ASN A 19 -18.82 41.04 11.45
C ASN A 19 -17.92 39.95 10.83
N ARG A 20 -18.55 39.00 10.13
CA ARG A 20 -17.89 38.10 9.18
C ARG A 20 -18.13 38.64 7.76
N VAL A 21 -17.04 38.85 7.04
CA VAL A 21 -17.05 39.21 5.61
C VAL A 21 -17.31 37.92 4.83
N ASP A 22 -18.47 37.85 4.17
CA ASP A 22 -18.84 36.73 3.30
C ASP A 22 -18.06 36.79 1.99
N ASN A 23 -17.33 35.71 1.69
CA ASN A 23 -16.77 35.43 0.36
C ASN A 23 -17.64 34.33 -0.27
N PRO A 24 -18.27 34.54 -1.44
CA PRO A 24 -19.13 33.54 -2.05
C PRO A 24 -18.33 32.66 -3.02
N ALA A 25 -18.43 31.34 -2.84
CA ALA A 25 -18.38 30.26 -3.86
C ALA A 25 -17.76 28.97 -3.30
N GLU A 26 -18.31 28.43 -2.22
CA GLU A 26 -18.26 26.99 -1.96
C GLU A 26 -19.65 26.45 -2.26
N ALA A 27 -19.78 25.69 -3.35
CA ALA A 27 -21.02 25.04 -3.70
C ALA A 27 -21.34 24.00 -2.63
N ALA A 28 -22.18 24.38 -1.66
CA ALA A 28 -22.67 23.50 -0.62
C ALA A 28 -23.39 22.31 -1.27
N ILE A 29 -22.85 21.12 -1.05
CA ILE A 29 -23.46 19.85 -1.45
C ILE A 29 -24.85 19.78 -0.80
N SER A 30 -25.90 19.79 -1.62
CA SER A 30 -27.25 19.55 -1.11
C SER A 30 -27.33 18.14 -0.56
N ARG A 31 -27.61 17.99 0.74
CA ARG A 31 -27.85 16.70 1.41
C ARG A 31 -28.86 15.82 0.66
N ARG A 32 -29.78 16.41 -0.13
CA ARG A 32 -30.74 15.66 -0.98
C ARG A 32 -30.08 14.95 -2.15
N SER A 33 -29.03 15.50 -2.76
CA SER A 33 -28.28 14.86 -3.84
C SER A 33 -27.52 13.64 -3.31
N LEU A 34 -26.82 13.80 -2.17
CA LEU A 34 -26.10 12.72 -1.50
C LEU A 34 -27.05 11.58 -1.05
N LEU A 35 -28.20 11.92 -0.47
CA LEU A 35 -29.18 10.92 0.00
C LEU A 35 -29.86 10.15 -1.13
N ARG A 36 -30.05 10.75 -2.32
CA ARG A 36 -30.56 10.05 -3.50
C ARG A 36 -29.55 9.07 -4.07
N THR A 37 -28.26 9.45 -4.10
CA THR A 37 -27.19 8.57 -4.58
C THR A 37 -26.91 7.40 -3.62
N LEU A 38 -26.96 7.65 -2.30
CA LEU A 38 -26.77 6.61 -1.28
C LEU A 38 -27.98 5.66 -1.15
N GLY A 39 -29.20 6.12 -1.45
CA GLY A 39 -30.41 5.29 -1.43
C GLY A 39 -30.44 4.17 -2.48
N ILE A 40 -29.61 4.25 -3.52
CA ILE A 40 -29.53 3.25 -4.60
C ILE A 40 -28.61 2.07 -4.19
N GLY A 41 -27.60 2.31 -3.35
CA GLY A 41 -26.69 1.25 -2.87
C GLY A 41 -27.31 0.27 -1.88
N GLY A 42 -28.45 0.60 -1.26
CA GLY A 42 -29.11 -0.22 -0.23
C GLY A 42 -30.36 -1.00 -0.69
N ALA A 43 -30.83 -0.83 -1.93
CA ALA A 43 -32.15 -1.30 -2.35
C ALA A 43 -32.13 -2.21 -3.60
N VAL A 44 -31.10 -3.03 -3.79
CA VAL A 44 -31.07 -4.10 -4.83
C VAL A 44 -31.43 -5.48 -4.24
N LEU A 45 -32.07 -5.52 -3.07
CA LEU A 45 -32.71 -6.72 -2.53
C LEU A 45 -34.19 -6.44 -2.28
N ALA A 46 -35.03 -7.22 -2.98
CA ALA A 46 -36.47 -7.38 -2.87
C ALA A 46 -37.35 -6.54 -3.83
N GLY A 47 -38.28 -7.25 -4.47
CA GLY A 47 -39.10 -6.77 -5.56
C GLY A 47 -40.32 -5.93 -5.17
N THR A 48 -40.88 -5.34 -6.23
CA THR A 48 -42.21 -4.74 -6.41
C THR A 48 -42.57 -3.43 -5.70
N ALA A 49 -42.68 -2.41 -6.56
CA ALA A 49 -43.76 -1.43 -6.68
C ALA A 49 -43.80 -0.19 -5.76
N ALA A 50 -43.82 0.96 -6.46
CA ALA A 50 -44.34 2.27 -6.10
C ALA A 50 -43.54 3.11 -5.09
N LEU A 51 -42.74 4.04 -5.62
CA LEU A 51 -42.89 5.49 -5.42
C LEU A 51 -41.95 6.23 -6.40
N GLY A 52 -42.51 7.15 -7.18
CA GLY A 52 -41.88 7.76 -8.35
C GLY A 52 -40.58 8.50 -8.05
N ALA A 53 -39.49 7.98 -8.58
CA ALA A 53 -38.36 8.74 -9.04
C ALA A 53 -38.29 8.52 -10.56
N ASP A 54 -38.32 9.60 -11.35
CA ASP A 54 -38.05 9.53 -12.79
C ASP A 54 -36.61 9.02 -12.96
N LEU A 55 -36.48 7.73 -13.26
CA LEU A 55 -35.24 7.10 -13.70
C LEU A 55 -35.19 7.24 -15.23
N ALA A 56 -34.37 8.17 -15.71
CA ALA A 56 -34.09 8.28 -17.13
C ALA A 56 -33.06 7.22 -17.53
N TYR A 57 -33.50 6.15 -18.20
CA TYR A 57 -32.61 5.23 -18.92
C TYR A 57 -32.14 5.91 -20.21
N ALA A 58 -30.83 5.93 -20.46
CA ALA A 58 -30.23 6.48 -21.68
C ALA A 58 -30.45 5.61 -22.94
N GLY A 59 -31.60 4.93 -23.04
CA GLY A 59 -31.97 4.08 -24.18
C GLY A 59 -32.72 4.79 -25.30
N SER A 60 -32.97 6.10 -25.21
CA SER A 60 -33.62 6.87 -26.27
C SER A 60 -32.87 8.18 -26.53
N SER A 61 -32.35 8.30 -27.76
CA SER A 61 -31.84 9.50 -28.42
C SER A 61 -31.77 10.78 -27.57
N LEU A 62 -30.59 11.10 -27.03
CA LEU A 62 -30.29 12.38 -26.42
C LEU A 62 -30.10 13.43 -27.53
N SER A 63 -31.19 13.93 -28.10
CA SER A 63 -31.18 15.20 -28.85
C SER A 63 -31.68 16.31 -27.92
N GLY A 64 -30.76 17.11 -27.39
CA GLY A 64 -31.05 18.49 -26.97
C GLY A 64 -31.58 18.74 -25.54
N ALA A 65 -31.49 17.79 -24.61
CA ALA A 65 -31.86 18.07 -23.21
C ALA A 65 -30.67 18.64 -22.42
N ASP A 66 -30.87 19.82 -21.83
CA ASP A 66 -29.93 20.49 -20.92
C ASP A 66 -29.62 19.55 -19.74
N LEU A 67 -28.35 19.16 -19.59
CA LEU A 67 -27.85 18.41 -18.44
C LEU A 67 -27.81 19.35 -17.23
N SER A 68 -28.97 19.78 -16.76
CA SER A 68 -29.17 20.60 -15.57
C SER A 68 -29.07 19.73 -14.32
N GLY A 69 -28.34 20.21 -13.31
CA GLY A 69 -27.75 19.44 -12.21
C GLY A 69 -28.69 18.86 -11.13
N ASP A 70 -29.91 18.44 -11.47
CA ASP A 70 -30.89 17.89 -10.51
C ASP A 70 -31.13 16.36 -10.61
N ALA A 71 -30.65 15.70 -11.67
CA ALA A 71 -30.69 14.25 -11.81
C ALA A 71 -29.26 13.67 -11.90
N ALA A 72 -28.92 12.69 -11.06
CA ALA A 72 -27.69 11.94 -11.22
C ALA A 72 -27.79 11.12 -12.51
N LEU A 73 -26.89 11.38 -13.46
CA LEU A 73 -26.84 10.63 -14.71
C LEU A 73 -26.42 9.19 -14.39
N GLN A 74 -27.06 8.22 -15.02
CA GLN A 74 -26.73 6.80 -14.86
C GLN A 74 -26.42 6.19 -16.22
N VAL A 75 -25.36 5.39 -16.27
CA VAL A 75 -24.95 4.62 -17.45
C VAL A 75 -24.74 3.17 -17.05
N ALA A 76 -24.93 2.23 -17.98
CA ALA A 76 -24.86 0.80 -17.68
C ALA A 76 -23.44 0.35 -17.34
N ASN A 77 -22.44 0.87 -18.03
CA ASN A 77 -21.06 0.41 -17.96
C ASN A 77 -20.05 1.51 -18.36
N VAL A 78 -18.75 1.20 -18.29
CA VAL A 78 -17.68 2.16 -18.64
C VAL A 78 -17.73 2.53 -20.13
N ALA A 79 -18.09 1.62 -21.03
CA ALA A 79 -18.20 1.96 -22.45
C ALA A 79 -19.24 3.06 -22.71
N GLU A 80 -20.39 3.01 -22.04
CA GLU A 80 -21.42 4.06 -22.11
C GLU A 80 -20.98 5.36 -21.42
N LEU A 81 -20.25 5.28 -20.31
CA LEU A 81 -19.62 6.46 -19.69
C LEU A 81 -18.71 7.18 -20.69
N MET A 82 -17.90 6.42 -21.42
CA MET A 82 -16.93 6.94 -22.39
C MET A 82 -17.60 7.49 -23.66
N ALA A 83 -18.83 7.07 -23.96
CA ALA A 83 -19.62 7.57 -25.07
C ALA A 83 -20.33 8.91 -24.78
N LEU A 84 -20.29 9.40 -23.53
CA LEU A 84 -20.90 10.68 -23.18
C LEU A 84 -20.23 11.84 -23.93
N PRO A 85 -21.01 12.83 -24.42
CA PRO A 85 -20.48 13.98 -25.14
C PRO A 85 -19.71 14.92 -24.20
N ALA A 86 -18.41 14.64 -24.04
CA ALA A 86 -17.54 15.25 -23.04
C ALA A 86 -17.50 16.79 -23.10
N ASP A 87 -17.63 17.39 -24.29
CA ASP A 87 -17.67 18.85 -24.49
C ASP A 87 -18.96 19.52 -23.97
N SER A 88 -19.97 18.73 -23.63
CA SER A 88 -21.23 19.20 -23.04
C SER A 88 -21.33 18.99 -21.53
N LEU A 89 -20.33 18.32 -20.93
CA LEU A 89 -20.36 17.96 -19.51
C LEU A 89 -19.95 19.17 -18.66
N LYS A 90 -20.79 19.49 -17.67
CA LYS A 90 -20.51 20.54 -16.67
C LYS A 90 -19.57 20.00 -15.61
N ASP A 91 -18.59 20.81 -15.20
CA ASP A 91 -17.70 20.45 -14.08
C ASP A 91 -18.50 20.06 -12.83
N GLY A 92 -18.10 18.98 -12.18
CA GLY A 92 -18.81 18.47 -11.01
C GLY A 92 -20.03 17.58 -11.29
N LEU A 93 -20.35 17.29 -12.55
CA LEU A 93 -21.38 16.32 -12.89
C LEU A 93 -21.03 14.95 -12.28
N HIS A 94 -21.98 14.36 -11.57
CA HIS A 94 -21.86 13.01 -11.04
C HIS A 94 -22.56 12.02 -11.97
N VAL A 95 -21.88 10.91 -12.26
CA VAL A 95 -22.41 9.81 -13.06
C VAL A 95 -22.27 8.52 -12.28
N TYR A 96 -23.36 7.78 -12.11
CA TYR A 96 -23.32 6.42 -11.59
C TYR A 96 -23.13 5.43 -12.74
N VAL A 97 -22.08 4.61 -12.64
CA VAL A 97 -21.78 3.54 -13.59
C VAL A 97 -22.21 2.22 -12.97
N GLY A 98 -23.12 1.49 -13.63
CA GLY A 98 -23.71 0.26 -13.10
C GLY A 98 -22.76 -0.94 -13.01
N GLY A 99 -21.64 -0.91 -13.75
CA GLY A 99 -20.61 -1.96 -13.79
C GLY A 99 -19.42 -1.57 -14.66
N TYR A 100 -18.41 -2.43 -14.79
CA TYR A 100 -17.30 -2.16 -15.72
C TYR A 100 -17.70 -2.47 -17.17
N ASN A 101 -18.14 -3.71 -17.41
CA ASN A 101 -18.59 -4.25 -18.68
C ASN A 101 -20.12 -4.32 -18.73
N ALA A 102 -20.77 -4.73 -17.64
CA ALA A 102 -22.21 -4.90 -17.54
C ALA A 102 -22.73 -4.54 -16.15
N ILE A 103 -23.99 -4.11 -16.06
CA ILE A 103 -24.61 -3.76 -14.78
C ILE A 103 -24.50 -4.93 -13.80
N GLY A 104 -23.98 -4.66 -12.60
CA GLY A 104 -23.89 -5.64 -11.53
C GLY A 104 -22.70 -6.60 -11.59
N ASP A 105 -21.73 -6.39 -12.50
CA ASP A 105 -20.50 -7.19 -12.55
C ASP A 105 -19.53 -6.94 -11.37
N GLY A 106 -19.84 -5.95 -10.52
CA GLY A 106 -19.03 -5.55 -9.37
C GLY A 106 -18.06 -4.39 -9.66
N GLY A 107 -17.90 -3.98 -10.92
CA GLY A 107 -17.11 -2.81 -11.32
C GLY A 107 -17.88 -1.48 -11.25
N GLY A 108 -19.07 -1.49 -10.65
CA GLY A 108 -19.92 -0.31 -10.51
C GLY A 108 -19.27 0.73 -9.60
N LYS A 109 -19.41 2.01 -9.96
CA LYS A 109 -18.74 3.11 -9.27
C LYS A 109 -19.43 4.45 -9.53
N LEU A 110 -19.29 5.38 -8.58
CA LEU A 110 -19.66 6.76 -8.77
C LEU A 110 -18.46 7.52 -9.32
N VAL A 111 -18.63 8.26 -10.40
CA VAL A 111 -17.59 9.13 -10.95
C VAL A 111 -18.05 10.58 -10.95
N ARG A 112 -17.08 11.50 -10.87
CA ARG A 112 -17.28 12.93 -11.05
C ARG A 112 -16.54 13.39 -12.30
N TRP A 113 -17.19 14.19 -13.13
CA TRP A 113 -16.53 14.92 -14.20
C TRP A 113 -15.71 16.08 -13.62
N VAL A 114 -14.41 16.09 -13.92
CA VAL A 114 -13.46 17.13 -13.54
C VAL A 114 -12.94 17.79 -14.81
N ALA A 115 -13.55 18.90 -15.21
CA ALA A 115 -13.36 19.54 -16.51
C ALA A 115 -11.91 19.99 -16.76
N ASN A 116 -11.18 20.32 -15.71
CA ASN A 116 -9.78 20.76 -15.78
C ASN A 116 -8.76 19.65 -15.49
N SER A 117 -9.19 18.42 -15.25
CA SER A 117 -8.28 17.31 -14.95
C SER A 117 -7.45 16.91 -16.16
N SER A 118 -6.17 16.67 -15.91
CA SER A 118 -5.19 16.17 -16.87
C SER A 118 -4.59 14.83 -16.44
N LYS A 119 -5.18 14.15 -15.45
CA LYS A 119 -4.71 12.83 -15.00
C LYS A 119 -4.70 11.85 -16.19
N ALA A 120 -3.73 10.95 -16.23
CA ALA A 120 -3.71 9.91 -17.25
C ALA A 120 -4.90 8.96 -17.07
N ASP A 121 -5.48 8.47 -18.17
CA ASP A 121 -6.42 7.35 -18.10
C ASP A 121 -5.67 6.13 -17.55
N ASN A 122 -6.22 5.48 -16.53
CA ASN A 122 -5.66 4.26 -15.95
C ASN A 122 -6.63 3.08 -16.05
N GLY A 123 -7.73 3.24 -16.77
CA GLY A 123 -8.72 2.20 -16.99
C GLY A 123 -9.60 1.90 -15.80
N GLY A 124 -9.52 2.63 -14.68
CA GLY A 124 -10.35 2.33 -13.50
C GLY A 124 -10.74 3.52 -12.65
N THR A 125 -9.80 4.13 -11.95
CA THR A 125 -10.08 5.30 -11.09
C THR A 125 -10.13 6.61 -11.88
N VAL A 126 -9.52 6.65 -13.06
CA VAL A 126 -9.52 7.79 -13.97
C VAL A 126 -9.84 7.31 -15.37
N HIS A 127 -10.86 7.90 -15.99
CA HIS A 127 -11.24 7.65 -17.38
C HIS A 127 -11.19 8.92 -18.22
N ASN A 128 -10.57 8.83 -19.39
CA ASN A 128 -10.45 9.90 -20.38
C ASN A 128 -11.36 9.62 -21.59
N PRO A 129 -12.58 10.19 -21.65
CA PRO A 129 -13.52 9.95 -22.76
C PRO A 129 -12.99 10.45 -24.12
N ALA A 130 -11.87 11.17 -24.14
CA ALA A 130 -11.20 11.64 -25.34
C ALA A 130 -9.98 10.82 -25.74
N ALA A 131 -9.85 9.56 -25.29
CA ALA A 131 -8.79 8.66 -25.75
C ALA A 131 -8.68 8.68 -27.29
N GLY A 132 -7.50 9.01 -27.82
CA GLY A 132 -7.27 9.24 -29.27
C GLY A 132 -7.33 10.70 -29.73
N LYS A 133 -7.72 11.66 -28.88
CA LYS A 133 -7.45 13.11 -29.05
C LYS A 133 -6.17 13.55 -28.32
N GLU A 134 -5.36 12.59 -27.86
CA GLU A 134 -4.11 12.82 -27.14
C GLU A 134 -3.02 13.41 -28.03
N ALA A 135 -1.96 13.91 -27.38
CA ALA A 135 -0.89 14.59 -28.07
C ALA A 135 -0.21 13.63 -29.04
N ARG A 136 -0.15 14.01 -30.32
CA ARG A 136 0.38 13.15 -31.36
C ARG A 136 1.07 13.94 -32.44
N TRP A 137 2.03 13.30 -33.08
CA TRP A 137 2.52 13.74 -34.38
C TRP A 137 1.50 13.35 -35.44
N ALA A 138 1.01 14.34 -36.19
CA ALA A 138 0.08 14.12 -37.28
C ALA A 138 0.56 14.84 -38.53
N ILE A 139 0.33 14.23 -39.69
CA ILE A 139 0.57 14.84 -40.99
C ILE A 139 -0.49 15.93 -41.20
N SER A 140 -0.05 17.16 -41.46
CA SER A 140 -0.95 18.25 -41.84
C SER A 140 -1.65 17.88 -43.15
N GLY A 141 -2.98 17.91 -43.22
CA GLY A 141 -3.76 17.41 -44.37
C GLY A 141 -3.43 18.03 -45.75
N SER A 142 -2.60 19.07 -45.79
CA SER A 142 -2.13 19.75 -47.00
C SER A 142 -0.60 19.93 -47.08
N SER A 143 0.18 19.37 -46.15
CA SER A 143 1.66 19.41 -46.19
C SER A 143 2.26 18.08 -45.73
N PRO A 144 3.35 17.59 -46.35
CA PRO A 144 4.11 16.44 -45.84
C PRO A 144 4.78 16.70 -44.47
N ASP A 145 4.68 17.90 -43.92
CA ASP A 145 5.23 18.24 -42.60
C ASP A 145 4.46 17.55 -41.47
N MET A 146 5.20 16.80 -40.65
CA MET A 146 4.72 16.33 -39.35
C MET A 146 4.60 17.52 -38.39
N ARG A 147 3.40 17.72 -37.84
CA ARG A 147 3.16 18.69 -36.76
C ARG A 147 2.83 17.95 -35.48
N TYR A 148 3.39 18.43 -34.39
CA TYR A 148 2.96 18.05 -33.06
C TYR A 148 1.62 18.71 -32.78
N ILE A 149 0.58 17.91 -32.56
CA ILE A 149 -0.70 18.36 -32.04
C ILE A 149 -0.63 18.13 -30.54
N ASP A 150 -0.62 19.21 -29.76
CA ASP A 150 -0.88 19.10 -28.33
C ASP A 150 -2.31 18.59 -28.16
N GLY A 151 -2.43 17.39 -27.59
CA GLY A 151 -3.72 16.74 -27.40
C GLY A 151 -4.61 17.51 -26.46
N GLY A 152 -4.03 18.31 -25.55
CA GLY A 152 -4.63 19.41 -24.79
C GLY A 152 -5.94 19.14 -24.03
N TYR A 153 -6.53 17.95 -24.16
CA TYR A 153 -7.90 17.67 -23.79
C TYR A 153 -7.95 17.46 -22.29
N LYS A 154 -8.49 18.47 -21.61
CA LYS A 154 -8.80 18.45 -20.19
C LYS A 154 -10.20 17.87 -20.00
N GLY A 155 -10.41 17.24 -18.85
CA GLY A 155 -11.67 16.57 -18.57
C GLY A 155 -11.46 15.10 -18.32
N ARG A 156 -11.63 14.68 -17.06
CA ARG A 156 -11.60 13.27 -16.68
C ARG A 156 -12.83 12.92 -15.88
N PHE A 157 -13.30 11.69 -16.04
CA PHE A 157 -14.12 11.07 -15.01
C PHE A 157 -13.18 10.50 -13.97
N GLU A 158 -13.29 11.00 -12.74
CA GLU A 158 -12.54 10.51 -11.60
C GLU A 158 -13.50 9.80 -10.63
N VAL A 159 -13.12 8.61 -10.17
CA VAL A 159 -13.93 7.84 -9.22
C VAL A 159 -14.02 8.59 -7.90
N LEU A 160 -15.24 8.66 -7.34
CA LEU A 160 -15.47 9.10 -5.97
C LEU A 160 -15.50 7.88 -5.06
N HIS A 161 -14.57 7.82 -4.12
CA HIS A 161 -14.43 6.74 -3.16
C HIS A 161 -14.17 7.27 -1.75
N ASN A 162 -14.41 6.42 -0.76
CA ASN A 162 -14.17 6.68 0.67
C ASN A 162 -12.81 6.13 1.14
N GLY A 163 -11.89 5.96 0.20
CA GLY A 163 -10.58 5.35 0.43
C GLY A 163 -10.54 3.82 0.38
N VAL A 164 -11.64 3.14 0.00
CA VAL A 164 -11.64 1.70 -0.31
C VAL A 164 -11.76 1.52 -1.82
N ALA A 165 -10.86 0.75 -2.42
CA ALA A 165 -10.81 0.49 -3.85
C ALA A 165 -10.92 -0.98 -4.21
N ASP A 166 -11.31 -1.25 -5.45
CA ASP A 166 -11.66 -2.58 -5.95
C ASP A 166 -11.02 -2.83 -7.32
N PHE A 167 -10.37 -3.99 -7.48
CA PHE A 167 -9.79 -4.42 -8.75
C PHE A 167 -10.81 -4.44 -9.91
N ARG A 168 -12.08 -4.72 -9.63
CA ARG A 168 -13.15 -4.75 -10.63
C ARG A 168 -13.43 -3.39 -11.24
N TRP A 169 -13.04 -2.28 -10.59
CA TRP A 169 -13.10 -0.96 -11.20
C TRP A 169 -12.25 -0.83 -12.47
N PHE A 170 -11.23 -1.68 -12.61
CA PHE A 170 -10.32 -1.77 -13.74
C PHE A 170 -10.67 -2.91 -14.70
N GLY A 171 -11.83 -3.55 -14.52
CA GLY A 171 -12.23 -4.69 -15.34
C GLY A 171 -11.51 -5.99 -15.02
N VAL A 172 -10.84 -6.07 -13.87
CA VAL A 172 -10.18 -7.29 -13.39
C VAL A 172 -11.21 -8.12 -12.63
N PHE A 173 -11.69 -9.18 -13.27
CA PHE A 173 -12.75 -10.07 -12.75
C PHE A 173 -12.25 -11.50 -12.48
N GLY A 174 -10.97 -11.76 -12.73
CA GLY A 174 -10.37 -13.07 -12.58
C GLY A 174 -8.91 -13.10 -13.03
N PRO A 175 -8.27 -14.28 -13.00
CA PRO A 175 -6.83 -14.42 -13.22
C PRO A 175 -6.42 -14.29 -14.69
N ALA A 176 -7.38 -14.19 -15.61
CA ALA A 176 -7.13 -13.96 -17.03
C ALA A 176 -6.81 -12.49 -17.34
N GLN A 177 -7.17 -11.56 -16.45
CA GLN A 177 -6.87 -10.14 -16.56
C GLN A 177 -5.66 -9.80 -15.68
N GLU A 178 -4.72 -9.02 -16.22
CA GLU A 178 -3.53 -8.61 -15.49
C GLU A 178 -3.89 -7.57 -14.41
N PRO A 179 -3.67 -7.86 -13.11
CA PRO A 179 -4.02 -6.97 -12.01
C PRO A 179 -2.95 -5.90 -11.75
N ASP A 180 -1.76 -6.03 -12.33
CA ASP A 180 -0.58 -5.24 -11.96
C ASP A 180 -0.79 -3.73 -12.11
N ALA A 181 -1.30 -3.27 -13.26
CA ALA A 181 -1.56 -1.85 -13.48
C ALA A 181 -2.69 -1.30 -12.60
N ALA A 182 -3.69 -2.13 -12.30
CA ALA A 182 -4.78 -1.76 -11.39
C ALA A 182 -4.25 -1.58 -9.96
N LEU A 183 -3.41 -2.52 -9.49
CA LEU A 183 -2.77 -2.43 -8.19
C LEU A 183 -1.91 -1.16 -8.10
N ASP A 184 -1.06 -0.89 -9.08
CA ASP A 184 -0.21 0.31 -9.10
C ASP A 184 -1.04 1.59 -9.07
N ALA A 185 -2.13 1.66 -9.83
CA ALA A 185 -3.01 2.82 -9.83
C ALA A 185 -3.66 3.05 -8.45
N MET A 186 -4.10 1.98 -7.78
CA MET A 186 -4.73 2.08 -6.46
C MET A 186 -3.72 2.36 -5.34
N VAL A 187 -2.53 1.74 -5.37
CA VAL A 187 -1.49 1.97 -4.37
C VAL A 187 -0.88 3.36 -4.51
N ASN A 188 -0.81 3.94 -5.70
CA ASN A 188 -0.28 5.30 -5.88
C ASN A 188 -1.30 6.42 -5.58
N ASP A 189 -2.58 6.09 -5.37
CA ASP A 189 -3.56 7.06 -4.87
C ASP A 189 -3.49 7.13 -3.34
N GLU A 190 -2.86 8.18 -2.82
CA GLU A 190 -2.64 8.39 -1.39
C GLU A 190 -3.93 8.49 -0.56
N THR A 191 -5.09 8.70 -1.19
CA THR A 191 -6.39 8.78 -0.52
C THR A 191 -7.05 7.41 -0.32
N ILE A 192 -6.55 6.37 -1.00
CA ILE A 192 -6.97 4.97 -0.82
C ILE A 192 -6.23 4.38 0.38
N HIS A 193 -6.93 4.00 1.46
CA HIS A 193 -6.34 3.31 2.61
C HIS A 193 -6.56 1.79 2.58
N ARG A 194 -7.44 1.29 1.70
CA ARG A 194 -7.69 -0.14 1.53
C ARG A 194 -7.98 -0.52 0.08
N ILE A 195 -7.44 -1.66 -0.35
CA ILE A 195 -7.69 -2.30 -1.64
C ILE A 195 -8.27 -3.69 -1.38
N GLU A 196 -9.34 -4.04 -2.09
CA GLU A 196 -9.99 -5.33 -1.99
C GLU A 196 -9.96 -6.11 -3.31
N ALA A 197 -9.57 -7.39 -3.24
CA ALA A 197 -9.74 -8.33 -4.34
C ALA A 197 -10.99 -9.17 -4.13
N HIS A 198 -11.94 -9.09 -5.06
CA HIS A 198 -13.19 -9.88 -5.07
C HIS A 198 -13.18 -10.99 -6.13
N SER A 199 -11.99 -11.31 -6.65
CA SER A 199 -11.75 -12.36 -7.62
C SER A 199 -10.33 -12.90 -7.47
N ASP A 200 -10.08 -14.08 -8.02
CA ASP A 200 -8.73 -14.61 -8.14
C ASP A 200 -7.87 -13.73 -9.06
N LEU A 201 -6.59 -13.57 -8.76
CA LEU A 201 -5.67 -12.66 -9.44
C LEU A 201 -4.39 -13.39 -9.86
N ASN A 202 -3.84 -13.05 -11.03
CA ASN A 202 -2.53 -13.53 -11.45
C ASN A 202 -1.57 -12.36 -11.72
N PHE A 203 -0.66 -12.08 -10.78
CA PHE A 203 0.34 -11.02 -10.95
C PHE A 203 1.47 -11.45 -11.88
N LYS A 204 1.88 -10.53 -12.77
CA LYS A 204 3.00 -10.71 -13.70
C LYS A 204 4.24 -9.92 -13.28
N LYS A 205 4.12 -8.99 -12.35
CA LYS A 205 5.21 -8.13 -11.86
C LYS A 205 5.49 -8.33 -10.37
N ARG A 206 6.69 -7.91 -9.97
CA ARG A 206 7.14 -7.81 -8.57
C ARG A 206 7.12 -6.33 -8.19
N HIS A 207 6.20 -5.97 -7.29
CA HIS A 207 5.92 -4.57 -6.98
C HIS A 207 6.73 -4.09 -5.80
N VAL A 208 7.37 -2.93 -5.93
CA VAL A 208 8.09 -2.25 -4.84
C VAL A 208 7.40 -0.94 -4.51
N TYR A 209 6.91 -0.83 -3.28
CA TYR A 209 6.16 0.33 -2.80
C TYR A 209 6.89 1.00 -1.64
N HIS A 210 7.05 2.32 -1.74
CA HIS A 210 7.63 3.17 -0.70
C HIS A 210 6.56 3.93 0.11
N ARG A 211 5.32 3.45 0.03
CA ARG A 211 4.14 4.06 0.64
C ARG A 211 3.89 3.52 2.04
N SER A 212 3.17 4.30 2.85
CA SER A 212 2.64 3.94 4.16
C SER A 212 1.09 3.94 4.16
N ASN A 213 0.51 3.31 5.19
CA ASN A 213 -0.91 3.33 5.55
C ASN A 213 -1.83 2.77 4.47
N ILE A 214 -1.57 1.53 4.06
CA ILE A 214 -2.35 0.83 3.04
C ILE A 214 -2.62 -0.61 3.46
N GLU A 215 -3.88 -1.02 3.37
CA GLU A 215 -4.31 -2.41 3.51
C GLU A 215 -4.61 -3.01 2.13
N ILE A 216 -4.07 -4.20 1.85
CA ILE A 216 -4.44 -5.01 0.70
C ILE A 216 -5.08 -6.30 1.22
N ASP A 217 -6.40 -6.39 1.05
CA ASP A 217 -7.22 -7.51 1.48
C ASP A 217 -7.64 -8.35 0.28
N PHE A 218 -7.14 -9.58 0.22
CA PHE A 218 -7.46 -10.49 -0.87
C PHE A 218 -8.77 -11.26 -0.63
N LEU A 219 -9.44 -11.05 0.51
CA LEU A 219 -10.74 -11.64 0.85
C LEU A 219 -10.81 -13.17 0.63
N HIS A 220 -9.69 -13.85 0.85
CA HIS A 220 -9.48 -15.29 0.65
C HIS A 220 -9.53 -15.75 -0.81
N HIS A 221 -9.35 -14.85 -1.77
CA HIS A 221 -9.15 -15.21 -3.17
C HIS A 221 -7.76 -15.76 -3.45
N THR A 222 -7.67 -16.52 -4.54
CA THR A 222 -6.43 -17.13 -4.99
C THR A 222 -5.55 -16.08 -5.68
N VAL A 223 -4.28 -16.02 -5.29
CA VAL A 223 -3.25 -15.25 -5.97
C VAL A 223 -2.23 -16.19 -6.57
N THR A 224 -2.10 -16.13 -7.89
CA THR A 224 -1.09 -16.87 -8.65
C THR A 224 -0.06 -15.92 -9.25
N THR A 225 1.05 -16.50 -9.72
CA THR A 225 2.18 -15.78 -10.32
C THR A 225 2.67 -16.46 -11.59
N GLU A 226 1.77 -17.14 -12.32
CA GLU A 226 2.12 -17.77 -13.58
C GLU A 226 2.65 -16.72 -14.55
N GLY A 227 3.84 -16.95 -15.12
CA GLY A 227 4.48 -16.02 -16.03
C GLY A 227 4.94 -14.71 -15.39
N ILE A 228 5.11 -14.66 -14.06
CA ILE A 228 5.75 -13.53 -13.39
C ILE A 228 7.17 -13.32 -13.92
N GLU A 229 7.60 -12.06 -13.98
CA GLU A 229 8.97 -11.71 -14.30
C GLU A 229 10.00 -12.43 -13.39
N LEU A 230 11.19 -12.68 -13.94
CA LEU A 230 12.28 -13.28 -13.20
C LEU A 230 12.71 -12.35 -12.05
N ASN A 231 13.00 -12.95 -10.90
CA ASN A 231 13.65 -12.25 -9.81
C ASN A 231 15.14 -12.01 -10.15
N THR A 232 15.89 -11.38 -9.25
CA THR A 232 17.35 -11.33 -9.29
C THR A 232 17.98 -12.44 -8.43
N ILE A 233 19.24 -12.75 -8.72
CA ILE A 233 20.02 -13.77 -8.01
C ILE A 233 20.06 -13.46 -6.51
N ASP A 234 19.86 -14.48 -5.67
CA ASP A 234 19.93 -14.40 -4.19
C ASP A 234 19.03 -13.31 -3.58
N ASN A 235 17.85 -13.08 -4.16
CA ASN A 235 16.95 -12.01 -3.74
C ASN A 235 15.63 -12.51 -3.08
N PRO A 236 15.61 -12.80 -1.78
CA PRO A 236 14.37 -13.16 -1.07
C PRO A 236 13.34 -12.00 -0.96
N PHE A 237 13.72 -10.77 -1.35
CA PHE A 237 12.83 -9.60 -1.34
C PHE A 237 12.10 -9.37 -2.65
N GLY A 238 12.38 -10.16 -3.69
CA GLY A 238 11.63 -10.13 -4.94
C GLY A 238 10.22 -10.71 -4.81
N ALA A 239 9.46 -10.32 -3.79
CA ALA A 239 8.09 -10.73 -3.60
C ALA A 239 7.15 -10.10 -4.63
N VAL A 240 5.91 -10.58 -4.72
CA VAL A 240 4.85 -9.89 -5.47
C VAL A 240 4.60 -8.50 -4.89
N LEU A 241 4.56 -8.39 -3.56
CA LEU A 241 4.37 -7.14 -2.84
C LEU A 241 5.57 -6.87 -1.93
N PHE A 242 6.34 -5.83 -2.22
CA PHE A 242 7.47 -5.41 -1.39
C PHE A 242 7.26 -3.99 -0.87
N PHE A 243 7.00 -3.84 0.43
CA PHE A 243 6.93 -2.53 1.07
C PHE A 243 8.28 -2.16 1.69
N GLN A 244 8.88 -1.08 1.21
CA GLN A 244 10.25 -0.71 1.53
C GLN A 244 10.35 0.75 2.01
N GLY A 245 10.89 0.97 3.21
CA GLY A 245 11.29 2.30 3.65
C GLY A 245 12.46 2.87 2.84
N THR A 246 12.54 4.20 2.76
CA THR A 246 13.57 4.89 1.96
C THR A 246 14.68 5.49 2.81
N GLN A 247 15.92 5.41 2.35
CA GLN A 247 17.04 6.15 2.96
C GLN A 247 16.95 7.63 2.58
N THR A 248 17.14 8.52 3.55
CA THR A 248 17.10 9.98 3.29
C THR A 248 18.42 10.56 2.77
N GLY A 249 19.50 9.77 2.82
CA GLY A 249 20.86 10.21 2.54
C GLY A 249 21.61 10.77 3.76
N VAL A 250 20.92 11.17 4.83
CA VAL A 250 21.56 11.62 6.06
C VAL A 250 22.24 10.44 6.76
N THR A 251 23.55 10.54 6.94
CA THR A 251 24.39 9.48 7.53
C THR A 251 25.39 10.10 8.50
N GLN A 252 25.66 9.40 9.60
CA GLN A 252 26.70 9.76 10.54
C GLN A 252 27.43 8.50 11.03
N THR A 253 28.75 8.59 11.19
CA THR A 253 29.55 7.56 11.86
C THR A 253 30.21 8.15 13.11
N VAL A 254 30.19 7.40 14.20
CA VAL A 254 30.90 7.74 15.45
C VAL A 254 31.82 6.60 15.83
N THR A 255 33.00 6.93 16.37
CA THR A 255 33.86 5.96 17.06
C THR A 255 33.58 6.09 18.55
N LEU A 256 33.15 5.01 19.18
CA LEU A 256 32.76 5.01 20.59
C LEU A 256 33.95 5.45 21.48
N ALA A 257 33.75 6.49 22.28
CA ALA A 257 34.75 6.98 23.23
C ALA A 257 34.80 6.11 24.50
N ALA A 258 33.65 5.57 24.90
CA ALA A 258 33.52 4.61 25.99
C ALA A 258 32.77 3.35 25.54
N ASN A 259 32.73 2.34 26.40
CA ASN A 259 31.90 1.17 26.15
C ASN A 259 30.42 1.56 26.17
N VAL A 260 29.62 0.99 25.28
CA VAL A 260 28.17 0.87 25.49
C VAL A 260 27.94 -0.44 26.23
N GLU A 261 27.67 -0.35 27.52
CA GLU A 261 27.43 -1.53 28.37
C GLU A 261 26.16 -2.29 27.94
N GLU A 262 26.10 -3.58 28.27
CA GLU A 262 24.91 -4.40 28.05
C GLU A 262 23.70 -3.78 28.75
N TYR A 263 22.52 -3.88 28.12
CA TYR A 263 21.25 -3.25 28.52
C TYR A 263 21.20 -1.72 28.49
N SER A 264 22.22 -1.04 27.98
CA SER A 264 22.15 0.41 27.71
C SER A 264 21.23 0.69 26.53
N ASP A 265 20.36 1.69 26.68
CA ASP A 265 19.57 2.31 25.60
C ASP A 265 20.14 3.66 25.15
N ILE A 266 21.21 4.14 25.78
CA ILE A 266 21.88 5.39 25.45
C ILE A 266 23.11 5.08 24.60
N TYR A 267 23.18 5.70 23.43
CA TYR A 267 24.23 5.49 22.44
C TYR A 267 24.93 6.80 22.10
N GLU A 268 26.23 6.72 21.90
CA GLU A 268 27.01 7.85 21.39
C GLU A 268 26.66 8.14 19.92
N VAL A 269 26.70 9.43 19.58
CA VAL A 269 26.54 10.01 18.25
C VAL A 269 27.58 11.13 18.10
N ALA A 270 28.03 11.40 16.87
CA ALA A 270 28.98 12.48 16.60
C ALA A 270 28.34 13.86 16.80
N ASP A 271 27.09 14.02 16.36
CA ASP A 271 26.30 15.24 16.51
C ASP A 271 24.82 14.86 16.72
N SER A 272 24.29 15.11 17.91
CA SER A 272 22.88 14.83 18.21
C SER A 272 21.89 15.75 17.49
N SER A 273 22.33 16.90 16.95
CA SER A 273 21.43 17.89 16.36
C SER A 273 20.74 17.40 15.07
N VAL A 274 21.28 16.37 14.42
CA VAL A 274 20.65 15.73 13.25
C VAL A 274 19.58 14.70 13.64
N PHE A 275 19.51 14.32 14.91
CA PHE A 275 18.56 13.34 15.44
C PHE A 275 17.35 14.05 16.04
N GLU A 276 16.17 13.64 15.60
CA GLU A 276 14.90 14.15 16.10
C GLU A 276 14.21 13.05 16.91
N VAL A 277 13.60 13.38 18.06
CA VAL A 277 12.77 12.42 18.78
C VAL A 277 11.67 11.92 17.86
N GLY A 278 11.54 10.61 17.75
CA GLY A 278 10.59 9.95 16.85
C GLY A 278 11.16 9.59 15.47
N SER A 279 12.34 10.10 15.10
CA SER A 279 12.99 9.74 13.83
C SER A 279 13.55 8.32 13.86
N TRP A 280 13.58 7.69 12.69
CA TRP A 280 14.03 6.31 12.50
C TRP A 280 15.40 6.25 11.82
N TRP A 281 16.23 5.35 12.31
CA TRP A 281 17.61 5.21 11.89
C TRP A 281 17.98 3.74 11.76
N HIS A 282 18.67 3.39 10.69
CA HIS A 282 19.41 2.14 10.62
C HIS A 282 20.73 2.34 11.38
N ALA A 283 20.83 1.73 12.57
CA ALA A 283 22.01 1.77 13.41
C ALA A 283 22.80 0.47 13.24
N GLN A 284 24.05 0.58 12.80
CA GLN A 284 24.88 -0.56 12.47
C GLN A 284 26.30 -0.40 13.03
N VAL A 285 26.74 -1.34 13.87
CA VAL A 285 28.13 -1.41 14.35
C VAL A 285 29.02 -2.08 13.30
N LYS A 286 30.26 -1.61 13.17
CA LYS A 286 31.28 -2.25 12.33
C LYS A 286 31.60 -3.65 12.87
N ASN A 287 31.68 -4.64 11.98
CA ASN A 287 32.04 -6.02 12.32
C ASN A 287 33.37 -6.14 13.07
N ASN A 288 33.46 -7.17 13.91
CA ASN A 288 34.74 -7.64 14.45
C ASN A 288 35.64 -8.20 13.33
N ALA A 289 36.95 -8.17 13.51
CA ALA A 289 37.92 -8.61 12.50
C ALA A 289 37.72 -10.07 12.02
N GLY A 290 37.13 -10.94 12.84
CA GLY A 290 36.84 -12.34 12.52
C GLY A 290 35.40 -12.63 12.06
N GLY A 291 34.53 -11.63 11.96
CA GLY A 291 33.12 -11.79 11.61
C GLY A 291 32.73 -10.96 10.39
N SER A 292 31.87 -11.51 9.52
CA SER A 292 31.42 -10.82 8.30
C SER A 292 29.90 -10.62 8.22
N ALA A 293 29.11 -11.47 8.88
CA ALA A 293 27.66 -11.50 8.71
C ALA A 293 26.87 -10.91 9.89
N GLN A 294 27.11 -11.40 11.12
CA GLN A 294 26.32 -11.06 12.29
C GLN A 294 26.97 -9.94 13.12
N ARG A 295 26.16 -8.97 13.53
CA ARG A 295 26.56 -7.77 14.27
C ARG A 295 25.80 -7.67 15.58
N GLU A 296 26.46 -7.14 16.60
CA GLU A 296 25.87 -6.90 17.91
C GLU A 296 24.79 -5.81 17.88
N LEU A 297 24.92 -4.87 16.93
CA LEU A 297 23.95 -3.80 16.63
C LEU A 297 23.82 -3.67 15.10
N ASP A 298 22.65 -4.02 14.57
CA ASP A 298 22.31 -3.82 13.15
C ASP A 298 20.78 -3.85 13.03
N TYR A 299 20.13 -2.74 13.34
CA TYR A 299 18.66 -2.67 13.47
C TYR A 299 18.10 -1.34 12.96
N LEU A 300 16.82 -1.36 12.57
CA LEU A 300 16.02 -0.14 12.46
C LEU A 300 15.55 0.27 13.87
N VAL A 301 16.01 1.43 14.33
CA VAL A 301 15.79 1.96 15.68
C VAL A 301 15.16 3.35 15.61
N LYS A 302 14.37 3.68 16.62
CA LYS A 302 13.71 4.98 16.81
C LYS A 302 14.43 5.76 17.91
N VAL A 303 14.68 7.04 17.66
CA VAL A 303 15.16 7.95 18.71
C VAL A 303 14.02 8.24 19.68
N THR A 304 14.23 7.96 20.96
CA THR A 304 13.24 8.20 22.02
C THR A 304 13.57 9.44 22.86
N GLU A 305 14.84 9.84 22.89
CA GLU A 305 15.33 11.02 23.61
C GLU A 305 16.61 11.54 22.95
N VAL A 306 16.78 12.86 22.86
CA VAL A 306 18.08 13.48 22.62
C VAL A 306 18.67 13.79 24.00
N PHE A 307 19.66 13.00 24.43
CA PHE A 307 20.13 12.99 25.80
C PHE A 307 21.07 14.18 26.08
N ASP A 308 22.02 14.41 25.17
CA ASP A 308 22.89 15.58 25.14
C ASP A 308 23.49 15.76 23.72
N ALA A 309 24.42 16.70 23.58
CA ALA A 309 25.08 17.04 22.30
C ALA A 309 25.68 15.84 21.54
N THR A 310 26.04 14.75 22.24
CA THR A 310 26.78 13.60 21.73
C THR A 310 26.11 12.26 22.01
N ARG A 311 24.89 12.26 22.57
CA ARG A 311 24.19 11.02 22.93
C ARG A 311 22.71 11.09 22.65
N VAL A 312 22.16 9.98 22.19
CA VAL A 312 20.72 9.77 21.98
C VAL A 312 20.28 8.50 22.69
N ARG A 313 19.02 8.46 23.12
CA ARG A 313 18.38 7.22 23.55
C ARG A 313 17.63 6.60 22.38
N LEU A 314 17.79 5.30 22.21
CA LEU A 314 17.13 4.50 21.19
C LEU A 314 16.06 3.60 21.80
N ASN A 315 15.06 3.20 21.01
CA ASN A 315 14.10 2.15 21.40
C ASN A 315 14.71 0.74 21.32
N TYR A 316 15.96 0.57 21.75
CA TYR A 316 16.65 -0.71 21.79
C TYR A 316 17.64 -0.67 22.93
N LYS A 317 17.58 -1.66 23.84
CA LYS A 317 18.64 -1.88 24.80
C LYS A 317 19.64 -2.86 24.19
N SER A 318 20.91 -2.54 24.28
CA SER A 318 22.00 -3.40 23.81
C SER A 318 21.87 -4.81 24.40
N GLY A 319 21.85 -5.83 23.54
CA GLY A 319 21.95 -7.23 23.97
C GLY A 319 23.37 -7.67 24.30
N TRP A 320 24.36 -6.88 23.89
CA TRP A 320 25.79 -7.13 24.07
C TRP A 320 26.53 -5.82 24.32
N GLN A 321 27.60 -5.87 25.09
CA GLN A 321 28.50 -4.74 25.24
C GLN A 321 29.18 -4.38 23.90
N LEU A 322 29.20 -3.10 23.55
CA LEU A 322 30.01 -2.57 22.45
C LEU A 322 31.25 -1.89 23.03
N ALA A 323 32.43 -2.43 22.75
CA ALA A 323 33.68 -1.90 23.27
C ALA A 323 34.00 -0.50 22.72
N ALA A 324 34.65 0.32 23.55
CA ALA A 324 35.26 1.58 23.11
C ALA A 324 36.16 1.37 21.87
N GLY A 325 36.18 2.36 20.97
CA GLY A 325 36.89 2.28 19.69
C GLY A 325 36.12 1.57 18.57
N ARG A 326 35.01 0.88 18.85
CA ARG A 326 34.12 0.36 17.79
C ARG A 326 33.41 1.52 17.09
N GLN A 327 33.09 1.34 15.82
CA GLN A 327 32.39 2.35 15.03
C GLN A 327 30.92 1.97 14.85
N ILE A 328 30.03 2.93 15.08
CA ILE A 328 28.60 2.81 14.74
C ILE A 328 28.31 3.78 13.60
N THR A 329 27.63 3.28 12.57
CA THR A 329 27.07 4.08 11.48
C THR A 329 25.56 4.14 11.63
N TYR A 330 25.02 5.36 11.59
CA TYR A 330 23.59 5.65 11.63
C TYR A 330 23.18 6.21 10.28
N LYS A 331 22.14 5.64 9.66
CA LYS A 331 21.54 6.15 8.42
C LYS A 331 20.09 6.51 8.68
N LYS A 332 19.65 7.74 8.40
CA LYS A 332 18.25 8.14 8.64
C LYS A 332 17.34 7.51 7.59
N ILE A 333 16.28 6.87 8.07
CA ILE A 333 15.31 6.11 7.28
C ILE A 333 13.94 6.76 7.43
N ASN A 334 13.23 6.91 6.30
CA ASN A 334 11.78 7.11 6.29
C ASN A 334 11.14 5.74 6.11
N PRO A 335 10.65 5.09 7.19
CA PRO A 335 10.13 3.74 7.08
C PRO A 335 8.82 3.69 6.30
N ALA A 336 8.52 2.53 5.71
CA ALA A 336 7.14 2.20 5.33
C ALA A 336 6.37 1.85 6.60
N ILE A 337 5.26 2.54 6.88
CA ILE A 337 4.50 2.39 8.13
C ILE A 337 3.10 1.87 7.82
N GLY A 338 2.57 0.93 8.61
CA GLY A 338 1.14 0.62 8.55
C GLY A 338 0.68 -0.09 7.28
N CYS A 339 1.56 -0.85 6.62
CA CYS A 339 1.23 -1.59 5.39
C CYS A 339 0.81 -3.03 5.71
N VAL A 340 -0.44 -3.38 5.42
CA VAL A 340 -1.03 -4.67 5.80
C VAL A 340 -1.38 -5.47 4.55
N VAL A 341 -0.93 -6.72 4.48
CA VAL A 341 -1.36 -7.68 3.45
C VAL A 341 -2.12 -8.81 4.12
N LYS A 342 -3.36 -9.06 3.70
CA LYS A 342 -4.19 -10.06 4.37
C LYS A 342 -5.10 -10.91 3.51
N ASN A 343 -5.49 -12.05 4.09
CA ASN A 343 -6.49 -12.99 3.58
C ASN A 343 -6.18 -13.49 2.16
N MET A 344 -4.96 -13.96 1.91
CA MET A 344 -4.51 -14.39 0.59
C MET A 344 -4.37 -15.92 0.52
N ASN A 345 -4.88 -16.55 -0.55
CA ASN A 345 -4.52 -17.93 -0.90
C ASN A 345 -3.45 -17.91 -2.00
N PHE A 346 -2.18 -17.98 -1.63
CA PHE A 346 -1.06 -17.83 -2.57
C PHE A 346 -0.60 -19.17 -3.17
N VAL A 347 -0.40 -19.20 -4.48
CA VAL A 347 0.23 -20.30 -5.20
C VAL A 347 1.40 -19.76 -6.01
N GLY A 348 2.61 -20.12 -5.59
CA GLY A 348 3.83 -19.71 -6.27
C GLY A 348 4.10 -20.49 -7.55
N VAL A 349 5.18 -20.11 -8.24
CA VAL A 349 5.63 -20.79 -9.46
C VAL A 349 6.43 -22.04 -9.08
N PRO A 350 6.11 -23.21 -9.65
CA PRO A 350 6.92 -24.41 -9.47
C PRO A 350 8.36 -24.18 -9.94
N VAL A 351 9.33 -24.62 -9.16
CA VAL A 351 10.73 -24.63 -9.59
C VAL A 351 11.23 -26.07 -9.74
N PRO A 352 12.22 -26.32 -10.62
CA PRO A 352 12.83 -27.64 -10.70
C PRO A 352 13.30 -28.10 -9.31
N PRO A 353 12.96 -29.32 -8.86
CA PRO A 353 13.38 -29.79 -7.54
C PRO A 353 14.89 -29.78 -7.41
N ASN A 354 15.40 -29.34 -6.26
CA ASN A 354 16.81 -29.44 -5.89
C ASN A 354 16.92 -30.14 -4.54
N GLY A 355 17.77 -31.16 -4.46
CA GLY A 355 18.05 -31.89 -3.22
C GLY A 355 19.41 -31.54 -2.63
N THR A 356 19.98 -30.40 -3.04
CA THR A 356 21.35 -30.00 -2.73
C THR A 356 21.46 -28.49 -2.50
N SER A 357 22.56 -28.04 -1.91
CA SER A 357 22.89 -26.62 -1.80
C SER A 357 23.62 -26.07 -3.04
N GLN A 358 23.50 -26.71 -4.22
CA GLN A 358 24.04 -26.22 -5.49
C GLN A 358 22.90 -25.87 -6.45
N ARG A 359 22.99 -24.72 -7.13
CA ARG A 359 21.98 -24.30 -8.10
C ARG A 359 21.93 -25.30 -9.27
N PRO A 360 20.75 -25.85 -9.64
CA PRO A 360 20.61 -26.72 -10.82
C PRO A 360 20.82 -25.94 -12.13
N THR A 361 20.38 -24.68 -12.17
CA THR A 361 20.59 -23.75 -13.29
C THR A 361 20.98 -22.37 -12.75
N PRO A 362 21.66 -21.51 -13.53
CA PRO A 362 22.08 -20.18 -13.07
C PRO A 362 20.94 -19.27 -12.62
N ASP A 363 19.74 -19.49 -13.12
CA ASP A 363 18.52 -18.71 -12.89
C ASP A 363 17.52 -19.39 -11.94
N TRP A 364 17.87 -20.54 -11.37
CA TRP A 364 16.94 -21.37 -10.63
C TRP A 364 16.23 -20.66 -9.46
N ASP A 365 16.99 -19.89 -8.67
CA ASP A 365 16.48 -19.09 -7.55
C ASP A 365 15.76 -17.81 -7.99
N MET A 366 15.82 -17.49 -9.29
CA MET A 366 15.12 -16.37 -9.92
C MET A 366 13.71 -16.74 -10.40
N LEU A 367 13.46 -18.03 -10.64
CA LEU A 367 12.17 -18.55 -11.14
C LEU A 367 11.06 -18.48 -10.08
N GLY A 368 11.43 -18.72 -8.82
CA GLY A 368 10.49 -18.79 -7.71
C GLY A 368 9.79 -17.47 -7.40
N SER A 369 8.65 -17.58 -6.71
CA SER A 369 7.88 -16.44 -6.23
C SER A 369 7.45 -16.61 -4.78
N ASN A 370 7.17 -15.48 -4.14
CA ASN A 370 6.64 -15.38 -2.79
C ASN A 370 5.73 -14.14 -2.66
N PRO A 371 4.75 -14.15 -1.75
CA PRO A 371 3.69 -13.15 -1.76
C PRO A 371 4.15 -11.79 -1.25
N VAL A 372 4.84 -11.72 -0.10
CA VAL A 372 5.09 -10.44 0.55
C VAL A 372 6.46 -10.32 1.20
N ALA A 373 7.08 -9.16 1.02
CA ALA A 373 8.32 -8.75 1.68
C ALA A 373 8.16 -7.36 2.31
N TYR A 374 8.93 -7.12 3.37
CA TYR A 374 8.99 -5.83 4.05
C TYR A 374 10.42 -5.52 4.45
N GLU A 375 10.87 -4.30 4.16
CA GLU A 375 12.18 -3.83 4.58
C GLU A 375 12.13 -2.39 5.06
N TYR A 376 12.86 -2.08 6.13
CA TYR A 376 12.79 -0.76 6.76
C TYR A 376 11.34 -0.36 7.07
N ALA A 377 10.57 -1.31 7.62
CA ALA A 377 9.14 -1.19 7.79
C ALA A 377 8.72 -1.24 9.27
N VAL A 378 7.67 -0.52 9.63
CA VAL A 378 7.17 -0.39 11.00
C VAL A 378 5.66 -0.60 11.01
N GLU A 379 5.12 -1.39 11.95
CA GLU A 379 3.66 -1.60 12.02
C GLU A 379 3.08 -2.18 10.71
N CYS A 380 3.86 -3.03 10.04
CA CYS A 380 3.48 -3.65 8.78
C CYS A 380 3.21 -5.14 8.96
N ASP A 381 1.97 -5.56 8.74
CA ASP A 381 1.45 -6.85 9.15
C ASP A 381 1.14 -7.79 7.97
N ALA A 382 1.34 -9.09 8.19
CA ALA A 382 0.94 -10.14 7.27
C ALA A 382 -0.06 -11.07 7.96
N ILE A 383 -1.30 -11.11 7.47
CA ILE A 383 -2.41 -11.75 8.21
C ILE A 383 -3.16 -12.74 7.31
N GLY A 384 -3.31 -14.00 7.72
CA GLY A 384 -4.19 -14.94 7.02
C GLY A 384 -3.70 -15.32 5.61
N ILE A 385 -2.38 -15.31 5.37
CA ILE A 385 -1.79 -15.75 4.10
C ILE A 385 -1.60 -17.26 4.14
N LYS A 386 -2.28 -18.00 3.26
CA LYS A 386 -2.12 -19.44 3.08
C LYS A 386 -1.38 -19.69 1.78
N ALA A 387 -0.20 -20.28 1.86
CA ALA A 387 0.69 -20.37 0.72
C ALA A 387 1.12 -21.82 0.42
N THR A 388 1.25 -22.10 -0.88
CA THR A 388 1.83 -23.34 -1.42
C THR A 388 2.78 -23.01 -2.56
N LYS A 389 3.68 -23.94 -2.88
CA LYS A 389 4.59 -23.80 -4.03
C LYS A 389 5.46 -22.53 -3.98
N VAL A 390 5.83 -22.12 -2.78
CA VAL A 390 6.67 -20.93 -2.57
C VAL A 390 8.14 -21.34 -2.56
N PHE A 391 8.98 -20.54 -3.20
CA PHE A 391 10.44 -20.74 -3.18
C PHE A 391 11.10 -19.98 -2.03
N TRP A 392 10.98 -18.65 -2.04
CA TRP A 392 11.42 -17.75 -0.99
C TRP A 392 10.45 -17.74 0.20
N PRO A 393 10.74 -17.07 1.32
CA PRO A 393 9.85 -17.07 2.48
C PRO A 393 8.47 -16.50 2.12
N VAL A 394 7.39 -17.07 2.65
CA VAL A 394 6.04 -16.51 2.43
C VAL A 394 6.00 -15.05 2.88
N VAL A 395 6.60 -14.79 4.04
CA VAL A 395 6.72 -13.47 4.64
C VAL A 395 8.20 -13.17 4.86
N MET A 396 8.79 -12.32 4.03
CA MET A 396 10.19 -11.89 4.19
C MET A 396 10.28 -10.55 4.93
N ARG A 397 11.20 -10.45 5.91
CA ARG A 397 11.40 -9.24 6.72
C ARG A 397 12.88 -8.91 6.88
N ARG A 398 13.25 -7.64 6.70
CA ARG A 398 14.55 -7.12 7.13
C ARG A 398 14.47 -5.71 7.71
N TYR A 399 15.10 -5.45 8.85
CA TYR A 399 15.08 -4.13 9.49
C TYR A 399 13.66 -3.63 9.81
N ASN A 400 12.81 -4.52 10.31
CA ASN A 400 11.42 -4.20 10.64
C ASN A 400 11.19 -4.07 12.15
N SER A 401 10.17 -3.31 12.53
CA SER A 401 9.81 -3.04 13.93
C SER A 401 8.29 -3.10 14.15
N HIS A 402 7.85 -3.55 15.34
CA HIS A 402 6.45 -3.47 15.79
C HIS A 402 5.46 -4.11 14.79
N TYR A 403 5.64 -5.38 14.42
CA TYR A 403 4.81 -6.03 13.39
C TYR A 403 4.20 -7.33 13.87
N ILE A 404 3.17 -7.77 13.16
CA ILE A 404 2.46 -9.02 13.39
C ILE A 404 2.51 -9.90 12.12
N THR A 405 2.81 -11.18 12.33
CA THR A 405 2.49 -12.25 11.37
C THR A 405 1.49 -13.19 12.03
N GLU A 406 0.25 -13.20 11.54
CA GLU A 406 -0.86 -13.88 12.23
C GLU A 406 -1.67 -14.77 11.29
N ARG A 407 -2.07 -15.97 11.76
CA ARG A 407 -2.95 -16.90 11.01
C ARG A 407 -2.41 -17.28 9.62
N CYS A 408 -1.11 -17.23 9.41
CA CYS A 408 -0.48 -17.58 8.15
C CYS A 408 -0.12 -19.06 8.09
N GLN A 409 -0.13 -19.64 6.88
CA GLN A 409 0.14 -21.05 6.65
C GLN A 409 1.07 -21.26 5.46
N LEU A 410 2.04 -22.17 5.59
CA LEU A 410 2.84 -22.67 4.48
C LEU A 410 2.72 -24.18 4.36
N MET A 411 2.35 -24.69 3.18
CA MET A 411 2.30 -26.12 2.90
C MET A 411 3.10 -26.44 1.65
N ASN A 412 3.99 -27.43 1.74
CA ASN A 412 4.77 -27.93 0.60
C ASN A 412 5.44 -26.79 -0.21
N PRO A 413 6.41 -26.05 0.39
CA PRO A 413 7.26 -25.14 -0.39
C PRO A 413 8.02 -25.91 -1.47
N GLU A 414 8.40 -25.21 -2.55
CA GLU A 414 9.12 -25.83 -3.67
C GLU A 414 10.56 -26.22 -3.30
N GLU A 415 11.15 -25.48 -2.36
CA GLU A 415 12.52 -25.67 -1.93
C GLU A 415 12.62 -25.53 -0.40
N ARG A 416 13.46 -26.36 0.22
CA ARG A 416 13.67 -26.44 1.68
C ARG A 416 15.14 -26.56 2.06
N ASP A 417 15.95 -27.20 1.22
CA ASP A 417 17.33 -27.57 1.52
C ASP A 417 18.33 -26.47 1.11
N TRP A 418 17.87 -25.44 0.39
CA TRP A 418 18.60 -24.19 0.16
C TRP A 418 18.49 -23.21 1.34
N GLY A 419 19.53 -22.39 1.57
CA GLY A 419 19.50 -21.36 2.62
C GLY A 419 18.58 -20.20 2.21
N GLY A 420 17.65 -19.78 3.08
CA GLY A 420 16.69 -18.74 2.72
C GLY A 420 15.34 -19.27 2.20
N THR A 421 15.15 -20.58 2.05
CA THR A 421 13.94 -21.17 1.46
C THR A 421 13.20 -22.08 2.42
N GLY A 422 11.93 -22.37 2.09
CA GLY A 422 11.10 -23.26 2.89
C GLY A 422 10.67 -22.64 4.22
N TYR A 423 10.58 -21.31 4.29
CA TYR A 423 10.22 -20.56 5.50
C TYR A 423 8.81 -19.99 5.35
N LEU A 424 7.97 -20.16 6.38
CA LEU A 424 6.75 -19.35 6.43
C LEU A 424 7.11 -17.88 6.68
N THR A 425 7.90 -17.60 7.71
CA THR A 425 8.46 -16.25 7.91
C THR A 425 9.96 -16.31 8.13
N GLN A 426 10.68 -15.42 7.46
CA GLN A 426 12.09 -15.17 7.70
C GLN A 426 12.30 -13.71 8.09
N GLN A 427 13.03 -13.51 9.17
CA GLN A 427 13.07 -12.24 9.86
C GLN A 427 14.51 -11.90 10.25
N ILE A 428 15.05 -10.94 9.52
CA ILE A 428 16.46 -10.58 9.56
C ILE A 428 16.61 -9.21 10.21
N ASN A 429 17.38 -9.10 11.29
CA ASN A 429 17.69 -7.79 11.88
C ASN A 429 16.44 -7.02 12.32
N VAL A 430 15.49 -7.70 12.97
CA VAL A 430 14.16 -7.19 13.32
C VAL A 430 14.00 -6.94 14.82
N LEU A 431 13.08 -6.05 15.18
CA LEU A 431 12.70 -5.75 16.56
C LEU A 431 11.18 -5.87 16.76
N TYR A 432 10.72 -6.16 17.98
CA TYR A 432 9.31 -6.03 18.39
C TYR A 432 8.30 -6.78 17.50
N GLY A 433 8.64 -8.00 17.07
CA GLY A 433 7.78 -8.83 16.23
C GLY A 433 6.92 -9.81 17.00
N HIS A 434 5.69 -10.07 16.53
CA HIS A 434 4.81 -11.09 17.09
C HIS A 434 4.30 -12.05 16.01
N ILE A 435 4.61 -13.34 16.17
CA ILE A 435 4.25 -14.39 15.22
C ILE A 435 3.27 -15.29 15.96
N LYS A 436 2.03 -15.38 15.48
CA LYS A 436 0.97 -16.05 16.22
C LYS A 436 0.01 -16.82 15.34
N ASP A 437 -0.53 -17.91 15.88
CA ASP A 437 -1.53 -18.76 15.22
C ASP A 437 -1.10 -19.23 13.81
N CYS A 438 0.20 -19.40 13.60
CA CYS A 438 0.77 -19.79 12.32
C CYS A 438 0.96 -21.31 12.24
N ASN A 439 0.93 -21.88 11.02
CA ASN A 439 1.12 -23.32 10.82
C ASN A 439 1.99 -23.62 9.59
N THR A 440 2.79 -24.67 9.65
CA THR A 440 3.54 -25.15 8.48
C THR A 440 3.47 -26.67 8.34
N SER A 441 3.45 -27.15 7.09
CA SER A 441 3.57 -28.56 6.75
C SER A 441 4.63 -28.76 5.67
N ASN A 442 5.53 -29.72 5.88
CA ASN A 442 6.67 -30.02 5.00
C ASN A 442 7.55 -28.81 4.68
N ALA A 443 7.56 -27.80 5.55
CA ALA A 443 8.46 -26.64 5.46
C ALA A 443 9.74 -26.88 6.26
N ARG A 444 10.75 -26.02 6.05
CA ARG A 444 11.97 -26.03 6.86
C ARG A 444 11.76 -25.37 8.21
N HIS A 445 11.23 -24.14 8.21
CA HIS A 445 11.02 -23.34 9.40
C HIS A 445 9.63 -22.67 9.34
N LEU A 446 8.90 -22.74 10.45
CA LEU A 446 7.72 -21.88 10.65
C LEU A 446 8.16 -20.42 10.81
N ASN A 447 9.17 -20.19 11.64
CA ASN A 447 9.75 -18.89 11.86
C ASN A 447 11.27 -19.00 11.97
N ASP A 448 11.98 -18.16 11.23
CA ASP A 448 13.42 -17.97 11.34
C ASP A 448 13.72 -16.53 11.81
N PHE A 449 14.23 -16.40 13.04
CA PHE A 449 14.77 -15.15 13.56
C PHE A 449 16.29 -15.15 13.43
N THR A 450 16.78 -14.42 12.43
CA THR A 450 18.21 -14.15 12.25
C THR A 450 18.51 -12.75 12.76
N CYS A 451 19.21 -12.64 13.90
CA CYS A 451 19.48 -11.37 14.58
C CYS A 451 18.18 -10.61 14.91
N ALA A 452 17.42 -11.09 15.90
CA ALA A 452 16.18 -10.45 16.33
C ALA A 452 16.19 -10.17 17.83
N ALA A 453 15.44 -9.16 18.27
CA ALA A 453 15.23 -8.88 19.69
C ALA A 453 13.80 -8.39 19.97
N TYR A 454 13.34 -8.60 21.21
CA TYR A 454 11.97 -8.26 21.66
C TYR A 454 10.86 -8.90 20.82
N CYS A 455 11.13 -10.06 20.24
CA CYS A 455 10.16 -10.77 19.41
C CYS A 455 9.58 -11.98 20.16
N LEU A 456 8.35 -12.36 19.80
CA LEU A 456 7.61 -13.48 20.38
C LEU A 456 7.04 -14.37 19.29
N VAL A 457 7.03 -15.69 19.54
CA VAL A 457 6.28 -16.69 18.77
C VAL A 457 5.32 -17.38 19.73
N GLU A 458 4.03 -17.46 19.38
CA GLU A 458 2.99 -18.17 20.14
C GLU A 458 2.22 -19.19 19.30
#